data_AF-A0A5C7EWL0-F1
#
_entry.id   AF-A0A5C7EWL0-F1
#
_cell.length_a   1.000
_cell.length_b   1.000
_cell.length_c   1.000
_cell.angle_alpha   90.00
_cell.angle_beta   90.00
_cell.angle_gamma   90.00
#
_symmetry.space_group_name_H-M   'P 1'
#
loop_
_entity.id
_entity.type
_entity.pdbx_description
1 polymer ?
#
loop_
_entity_poly.entity_id
_entity_poly.type
_entity_poly.pdbx_seq_one_letter_code
_entity_poly.pdbx_strand_id
1 'polypeptide(L)'
;MGKTLFEPFRLVVEAHSVMEEADAPAWAEITVTPDFVSKVLHLRKLCSDEELDIAGVHWSPDRWDRGDDLQICPGTLFVTKDEFWFEAYPKHDWGNFETKAVRIADLDEICREKNKNKKCRVLDGIVFYDLLDPDYVIESYFDL
;
A
#
# COMPACT_ATOMS: atom_id res chain seq x y z
N MET A 1 30.27 1.43 -11.60
CA MET A 1 29.10 0.72 -11.05
C MET A 1 27.87 1.52 -11.41
N GLY A 2 27.02 1.00 -12.31
CA GLY A 2 25.80 1.69 -12.70
C GLY A 2 24.84 1.73 -11.51
N LYS A 3 24.47 2.93 -11.05
CA LYS A 3 23.34 3.09 -10.14
C LYS A 3 22.12 2.52 -10.86
N THR A 4 21.56 1.43 -10.35
CA THR A 4 20.24 1.00 -10.77
C THR A 4 19.28 2.12 -10.41
N LEU A 5 18.80 2.87 -11.40
CA LEU A 5 17.79 3.90 -11.20
C LEU A 5 16.50 3.19 -10.83
N PHE A 6 16.14 3.24 -9.54
CA PHE A 6 14.79 2.89 -9.11
C PHE A 6 13.87 4.02 -9.60
N GLU A 7 12.87 3.66 -10.40
CA GLU A 7 11.84 4.59 -10.86
C GLU A 7 10.62 4.40 -9.95
N PRO A 8 10.15 5.47 -9.26
CA PRO A 8 8.93 5.39 -8.48
C PRO A 8 7.73 4.98 -9.34
N PHE A 9 6.85 4.20 -8.75
CA PHE A 9 5.59 3.78 -9.34
C PHE A 9 4.47 3.90 -8.30
N ARG A 10 3.23 3.77 -8.75
CA ARG A 10 2.05 3.84 -7.91
C ARG A 10 1.48 2.45 -7.66
N LEU A 11 0.95 2.28 -6.47
CA LEU A 11 0.31 1.08 -5.96
C LEU A 11 -1.06 1.48 -5.43
N VAL A 12 -2.14 0.98 -6.02
CA VAL A 12 -3.49 1.04 -5.43
C VAL A 12 -3.76 -0.29 -4.75
N VAL A 13 -4.21 -0.25 -3.51
CA VAL A 13 -4.56 -1.43 -2.72
C VAL A 13 -6.00 -1.29 -2.27
N GLU A 14 -6.79 -2.35 -2.46
CA GLU A 14 -8.13 -2.44 -1.88
C GLU A 14 -8.10 -2.13 -0.37
N ALA A 15 -9.10 -1.41 0.10
CA ALA A 15 -9.28 -1.09 1.50
C ALA A 15 -10.67 -1.51 1.98
N HIS A 16 -10.77 -1.76 3.28
CA HIS A 16 -11.99 -2.19 3.94
C HIS A 16 -12.02 -1.66 5.37
N SER A 17 -13.22 -1.57 5.95
CA SER A 17 -13.31 -1.47 7.40
C SER A 17 -13.17 -2.85 8.02
N VAL A 18 -12.52 -2.89 9.18
CA VAL A 18 -12.49 -4.10 10.02
C VAL A 18 -13.85 -4.34 10.68
N MET A 19 -14.73 -3.34 10.71
CA MET A 19 -16.10 -3.45 11.21
C MET A 19 -17.10 -3.61 10.05
N GLU A 20 -17.92 -4.67 10.07
CA GLU A 20 -18.81 -5.10 8.97
C GLU A 20 -19.82 -4.03 8.48
N GLU A 21 -20.12 -3.00 9.27
CA GLU A 21 -21.17 -2.02 8.96
C GLU A 21 -20.68 -0.57 8.86
N ALA A 22 -19.35 -0.34 8.91
CA ALA A 22 -18.79 1.00 8.86
C ALA A 22 -18.57 1.46 7.42
N ASP A 23 -18.85 2.74 7.17
CA ASP A 23 -18.51 3.41 5.92
C ASP A 23 -16.99 3.46 5.78
N ALA A 24 -16.45 2.96 4.67
CA ALA A 24 -15.03 2.66 4.51
C ALA A 24 -14.46 3.21 3.20
N PRO A 25 -13.16 3.54 3.15
CA PRO A 25 -12.48 3.77 1.89
C PRO A 25 -12.45 2.47 1.08
N ALA A 26 -12.73 2.54 -0.23
CA ALA A 26 -12.63 1.36 -1.09
C ALA A 26 -11.17 1.00 -1.45
N TRP A 27 -10.25 1.96 -1.38
CA TRP A 27 -8.85 1.76 -1.73
C TRP A 27 -7.92 2.77 -1.06
N ALA A 28 -6.63 2.50 -1.10
CA ALA A 28 -5.55 3.44 -0.76
C ALA A 28 -4.48 3.44 -1.86
N GLU A 29 -3.90 4.61 -2.14
CA GLU A 29 -2.83 4.79 -3.12
C GLU A 29 -1.50 5.11 -2.43
N ILE A 30 -0.44 4.44 -2.87
CA ILE A 30 0.93 4.60 -2.38
C ILE A 30 1.88 4.84 -3.56
N THR A 31 2.71 5.87 -3.44
CA THR A 31 3.91 6.04 -4.26
C THR A 31 4.99 5.15 -3.70
N VAL A 32 5.29 4.09 -4.42
CA VAL A 32 6.41 3.21 -4.10
C VAL A 32 7.69 3.92 -4.52
N THR A 33 8.37 4.52 -3.54
CA THR A 33 9.67 5.18 -3.68
C THR A 33 10.80 4.27 -3.16
N PRO A 34 12.08 4.59 -3.44
CA PRO A 34 13.19 3.84 -2.84
C PRO A 34 13.16 3.87 -1.30
N ASP A 35 12.71 4.97 -0.71
CA ASP A 35 12.63 5.15 0.74
C ASP A 35 11.53 4.25 1.34
N PHE A 36 10.36 4.21 0.69
CA PHE A 36 9.29 3.29 1.07
C PHE A 36 9.75 1.82 1.03
N VAL A 37 10.37 1.38 -0.07
CA VAL A 37 10.89 0.02 -0.20
C VAL A 37 11.95 -0.27 0.88
N SER A 38 12.86 0.67 1.11
CA SER A 38 13.88 0.54 2.15
C SER A 38 13.25 0.42 3.54
N LYS A 39 12.17 1.15 3.81
CA LYS A 39 11.43 1.09 5.08
C LYS A 39 10.80 -0.29 5.29
N VAL A 40 10.06 -0.79 4.31
CA VAL A 40 9.41 -2.11 4.37
C VAL A 40 10.44 -3.22 4.58
N LEU A 41 11.53 -3.21 3.80
CA LEU A 41 12.59 -4.21 3.93
C LEU A 41 13.32 -4.13 5.28
N HIS A 42 13.50 -2.92 5.82
CA HIS A 42 14.09 -2.73 7.14
C HIS A 42 13.19 -3.31 8.25
N LEU A 43 11.88 -3.02 8.22
CA LEU A 43 10.92 -3.55 9.20
C LEU A 43 10.76 -5.07 9.08
N ARG A 44 10.75 -5.62 7.86
CA ARG A 44 10.78 -7.06 7.61
C ARG A 44 12.01 -7.72 8.23
N LYS A 45 13.18 -7.09 8.05
CA LYS A 45 14.43 -7.57 8.65
C LYS A 45 14.36 -7.51 10.17
N LEU A 46 13.83 -6.42 10.74
CA LEU A 46 13.62 -6.31 12.19
C LEU A 46 12.74 -7.46 12.72
N CYS A 47 11.64 -7.78 12.04
CA CYS A 47 10.79 -8.92 12.41
C CYS A 47 11.52 -10.27 12.33
N SER A 48 12.46 -10.39 11.40
CA SER A 48 13.26 -11.62 11.23
C SER A 48 14.35 -11.75 12.29
N ASP A 49 15.07 -10.67 12.58
CA ASP A 49 16.21 -10.65 13.51
C ASP A 49 15.76 -10.80 14.96
N GLU A 50 14.65 -10.15 15.33
CA GLU A 50 14.14 -10.09 16.70
C GLU A 50 12.96 -11.06 16.94
N GLU A 51 12.70 -11.95 15.99
CA GLU A 51 11.60 -12.93 16.04
C GLU A 51 10.21 -12.31 16.30
N LEU A 52 9.98 -11.07 15.87
CA LEU A 52 8.67 -10.42 15.99
C LEU A 52 7.70 -10.94 14.94
N ASP A 53 6.42 -11.05 15.32
CA ASP A 53 5.35 -11.37 14.39
C ASP A 53 5.03 -10.17 13.48
N ILE A 54 5.10 -8.95 14.04
CA ILE A 54 4.71 -7.70 13.37
C ILE A 54 5.53 -6.51 13.89
N ALA A 55 5.83 -5.57 13.01
CA ALA A 55 6.39 -4.25 13.34
C ALA A 55 5.52 -3.14 12.73
N GLY A 56 5.28 -2.08 13.50
CA GLY A 56 4.48 -0.92 13.08
C GLY A 56 5.28 0.38 13.12
N VAL A 57 5.04 1.26 12.15
CA VAL A 57 5.58 2.63 12.14
C VAL A 57 4.53 3.62 11.65
N HIS A 58 4.52 4.84 12.20
CA HIS A 58 3.68 5.92 11.68
C HIS A 58 4.09 6.25 10.25
N TRP A 59 3.21 5.90 9.31
CA TRP A 59 3.35 6.14 7.88
C TRP A 59 1.99 5.93 7.24
N SER A 60 1.54 6.88 6.42
CA SER A 60 0.25 6.80 5.73
C SER A 60 0.43 6.56 4.23
N PRO A 61 -0.53 5.93 3.56
CA PRO A 61 -0.69 6.06 2.11
C PRO A 61 -0.72 7.52 1.68
N ASP A 62 -0.42 7.79 0.40
CA ASP A 62 -0.50 9.16 -0.13
C ASP A 62 -1.95 9.64 -0.22
N ARG A 63 -2.87 8.71 -0.49
CA ARG A 63 -4.30 8.99 -0.61
C ARG A 63 -5.11 7.79 -0.13
N TRP A 64 -6.20 8.06 0.56
CA TRP A 64 -7.29 7.12 0.76
C TRP A 64 -8.46 7.54 -0.11
N ASP A 65 -9.21 6.57 -0.60
CA ASP A 65 -10.54 6.81 -1.15
C ASP A 65 -11.38 7.58 -0.12
N ARG A 66 -12.06 8.65 -0.56
CA ARG A 66 -12.90 9.48 0.32
C ARG A 66 -12.20 9.97 1.60
N GLY A 67 -10.86 10.09 1.61
CA GLY A 67 -10.08 10.39 2.81
C GLY A 67 -10.48 11.68 3.53
N ASP A 68 -10.83 12.73 2.78
CA ASP A 68 -11.33 13.99 3.33
C ASP A 68 -12.75 13.86 3.89
N ASP A 69 -13.64 13.17 3.17
CA ASP A 69 -15.04 12.97 3.58
C ASP A 69 -15.13 12.14 4.86
N LEU A 70 -14.30 11.08 4.94
CA LEU A 70 -14.18 10.19 6.09
C LEU A 70 -13.28 10.76 7.20
N GLN A 71 -12.62 11.90 6.96
CA GLN A 71 -11.67 12.54 7.88
C GLN A 71 -10.62 11.56 8.41
N ILE A 72 -9.98 10.82 7.51
CA ILE A 72 -9.00 9.79 7.85
C ILE A 72 -7.74 10.45 8.41
N CYS A 73 -7.36 10.04 9.61
CA CYS A 73 -6.14 10.48 10.28
C CYS A 73 -4.90 9.75 9.74
N PRO A 74 -3.69 10.30 9.96
CA PRO A 74 -2.46 9.60 9.62
C PRO A 74 -2.42 8.19 10.22
N GLY A 75 -2.16 7.21 9.36
CA GLY A 75 -2.17 5.80 9.68
C GLY A 75 -0.82 5.23 10.11
N THR A 76 -0.80 3.91 10.20
CA THR A 76 0.34 3.07 10.56
C THR A 76 0.61 2.11 9.41
N LEU A 77 1.88 1.99 9.03
CA LEU A 77 2.37 0.90 8.18
C LEU A 77 2.73 -0.27 9.09
N PHE A 78 2.07 -1.40 8.89
CA PHE A 78 2.39 -2.66 9.51
C PHE A 78 3.15 -3.56 8.55
N VAL A 79 4.15 -4.27 9.07
CA VAL A 79 5.02 -5.17 8.30
C VAL A 79 5.24 -6.45 9.11
N THR A 80 5.07 -7.59 8.44
CA THR A 80 5.45 -8.92 8.94
C THR A 80 6.68 -9.41 8.17
N LYS A 81 7.02 -10.70 8.32
CA LYS A 81 8.11 -11.32 7.55
C LYS A 81 7.78 -11.44 6.06
N ASP A 82 6.50 -11.45 5.71
CA ASP A 82 6.03 -11.79 4.36
C ASP A 82 5.17 -10.70 3.72
N GLU A 83 4.51 -9.86 4.52
CA GLU A 83 3.47 -8.94 4.05
C GLU A 83 3.57 -7.56 4.70
N PHE A 84 2.92 -6.58 4.07
CA PHE A 84 2.68 -5.27 4.67
C PHE A 84 1.26 -4.77 4.37
N TRP A 85 0.72 -3.93 5.24
CA TRP A 85 -0.55 -3.23 5.02
C TRP A 85 -0.56 -1.90 5.77
N PHE A 86 -1.53 -1.06 5.46
CA PHE A 86 -1.78 0.17 6.19
C PHE A 86 -3.05 0.04 7.01
N GLU A 87 -3.00 0.60 8.22
CA GLU A 87 -4.16 0.83 9.06
C GLU A 87 -4.35 2.34 9.23
N ALA A 88 -5.59 2.82 9.19
CA ALA A 88 -5.92 4.19 9.52
C ALA A 88 -7.25 4.28 10.28
N TYR A 89 -7.50 5.46 10.85
CA TYR A 89 -8.66 5.70 11.69
C TYR A 89 -9.38 6.97 11.23
N PRO A 90 -10.71 6.97 11.17
CA PRO A 90 -11.50 8.20 11.07
C PRO A 90 -11.34 9.02 12.35
N LYS A 91 -11.31 10.34 12.24
CA LYS A 91 -11.06 11.25 13.37
C LYS A 91 -12.08 11.14 14.52
N HIS A 92 -13.31 10.72 14.22
CA HIS A 92 -14.45 10.79 15.13
C HIS A 92 -15.21 9.47 15.27
N ASP A 93 -14.63 8.38 14.80
CA ASP A 93 -15.24 7.06 14.84
C ASP A 93 -14.22 6.01 15.30
N TRP A 94 -14.72 4.86 15.76
CA TRP A 94 -13.95 3.81 16.43
C TRP A 94 -13.57 2.67 15.49
N GLY A 95 -14.16 2.61 14.30
CA GLY A 95 -13.80 1.64 13.26
C GLY A 95 -12.46 2.00 12.63
N ASN A 96 -11.53 1.05 12.58
CA ASN A 96 -10.32 1.18 11.78
C ASN A 96 -10.57 0.72 10.34
N PHE A 97 -9.78 1.29 9.44
CA PHE A 97 -9.70 0.89 8.04
C PHE A 97 -8.36 0.23 7.79
N GLU A 98 -8.37 -0.86 7.03
CA GLU A 98 -7.16 -1.55 6.64
C GLU A 98 -7.10 -1.69 5.12
N THR A 99 -5.90 -1.54 4.55
CA THR A 99 -5.66 -2.04 3.20
C THR A 99 -5.53 -3.56 3.24
N LYS A 100 -5.83 -4.22 2.12
CA LYS A 100 -5.43 -5.61 1.92
C LYS A 100 -3.92 -5.77 2.14
N ALA A 101 -3.51 -6.91 2.69
CA ALA A 101 -2.11 -7.24 2.85
C ALA A 101 -1.44 -7.45 1.49
N VAL A 102 -0.29 -6.80 1.31
CA VAL A 102 0.53 -6.90 0.10
C VAL A 102 1.76 -7.75 0.41
N ARG A 103 1.98 -8.80 -0.38
CA ARG A 103 3.16 -9.66 -0.23
C ARG A 103 4.42 -8.89 -0.61
N ILE A 104 5.42 -8.90 0.25
CA ILE A 104 6.71 -8.24 0.02
C ILE A 104 7.44 -8.87 -1.18
N ALA A 105 7.24 -10.17 -1.42
CA ALA A 105 7.79 -10.85 -2.58
C ALA A 105 7.25 -10.30 -3.91
N ASP A 106 5.97 -9.92 -3.96
CA ASP A 106 5.36 -9.33 -5.16
C ASP A 106 5.91 -7.90 -5.39
N LEU A 107 6.07 -7.13 -4.31
CA LEU A 107 6.72 -5.82 -4.36
C LEU A 107 8.17 -5.93 -4.90
N ASP A 108 8.94 -6.90 -4.40
CA ASP A 108 10.31 -7.17 -4.83
C ASP A 108 10.38 -7.57 -6.32
N GLU A 109 9.46 -8.41 -6.79
CA GLU A 109 9.36 -8.82 -8.19
C GLU A 109 9.13 -7.60 -9.09
N ILE A 110 8.16 -6.76 -8.74
CA ILE A 110 7.79 -5.57 -9.53
C ILE A 110 8.93 -4.55 -9.54
N CYS A 111 9.62 -4.37 -8.42
CA CYS A 111 10.81 -3.51 -8.36
C CYS A 111 11.95 -4.02 -9.28
N ARG A 112 12.03 -5.35 -9.51
CA ARG A 112 13.05 -5.98 -10.37
C ARG A 112 12.67 -6.02 -11.85
N GLU A 113 11.39 -6.01 -12.16
CA GLU A 113 10.84 -5.96 -13.52
C GLU A 113 11.15 -4.60 -14.18
N LYS A 114 12.42 -4.39 -14.52
CA LYS A 114 12.89 -3.20 -15.25
C LYS A 114 12.11 -3.03 -16.55
N ASN A 115 11.28 -1.99 -16.61
CA ASN A 115 11.10 -1.13 -17.78
C ASN A 115 10.69 -1.81 -19.11
N LYS A 116 10.06 -2.98 -19.09
CA LYS A 116 9.79 -3.72 -20.34
C LYS A 116 8.35 -3.69 -20.87
N ASN A 117 7.35 -3.27 -20.09
CA ASN A 117 5.99 -2.97 -20.58
C ASN A 117 5.14 -2.40 -19.43
N LYS A 118 5.50 -1.20 -18.96
CA LYS A 118 4.80 -0.49 -17.88
C LYS A 118 3.40 -0.06 -18.35
N LYS A 119 2.37 -0.85 -18.09
CA LYS A 119 0.97 -0.41 -18.29
C LYS A 119 0.14 -0.58 -17.04
N CYS A 120 0.04 -1.79 -16.50
CA CYS A 120 -0.71 -2.08 -15.28
C CYS A 120 -0.47 -3.55 -14.91
N ARG A 121 -0.26 -3.88 -13.64
CA ARG A 121 -0.30 -5.27 -13.15
C ARG A 121 -1.33 -5.34 -12.03
N VAL A 122 -2.20 -6.35 -12.09
CA VAL A 122 -3.28 -6.56 -11.13
C VAL A 122 -3.04 -7.90 -10.44
N LEU A 123 -2.99 -7.87 -9.12
CA LEU A 123 -2.81 -9.03 -8.25
C LEU A 123 -3.87 -8.96 -7.15
N ASP A 124 -5.01 -9.59 -7.37
CA ASP A 124 -6.02 -9.84 -6.32
C ASP A 124 -6.37 -8.59 -5.48
N GLY A 125 -6.95 -7.56 -6.10
CA GLY A 125 -7.29 -6.28 -5.43
C GLY A 125 -6.11 -5.30 -5.28
N ILE A 126 -4.94 -5.64 -5.82
CA ILE A 126 -3.74 -4.81 -5.79
C ILE A 126 -3.38 -4.42 -7.22
N VAL A 127 -3.20 -3.13 -7.49
CA VAL A 127 -2.91 -2.60 -8.82
C VAL A 127 -1.62 -1.78 -8.83
N PHE A 128 -0.71 -2.11 -9.74
CA PHE A 128 0.59 -1.45 -9.90
C PHE A 128 0.65 -0.71 -11.25
N TYR A 129 0.99 0.58 -11.24
CA TYR A 129 1.01 1.41 -12.45
C TYR A 129 2.05 2.54 -12.37
N ASP A 130 2.54 2.98 -13.53
CA ASP A 130 3.63 3.96 -13.61
C ASP A 130 3.20 5.35 -14.14
N LEU A 131 2.26 5.39 -15.09
CA LEU A 131 1.95 6.60 -15.89
C LEU A 131 0.48 6.71 -16.31
N LEU A 132 -0.40 5.83 -15.84
CA LEU A 132 -1.83 5.94 -16.11
C LEU A 132 -2.46 6.96 -15.16
N ASP A 133 -3.50 7.62 -15.64
CA ASP A 133 -4.38 8.43 -14.80
C ASP A 133 -4.91 7.54 -13.67
N PRO A 134 -4.60 7.85 -12.39
CA PRO A 134 -5.04 7.04 -11.25
C PRO A 134 -6.55 6.84 -11.25
N ASP A 135 -7.33 7.86 -11.61
CA ASP A 135 -8.78 7.78 -11.60
C ASP A 135 -9.28 6.76 -12.64
N TYR A 136 -8.64 6.68 -13.82
CA TYR A 136 -8.96 5.66 -14.83
C TYR A 136 -8.64 4.23 -14.37
N VAL A 137 -7.52 4.04 -13.67
CA VAL A 137 -7.13 2.74 -13.13
C VAL A 137 -8.12 2.33 -12.02
N ILE A 138 -8.47 3.26 -11.15
CA ILE A 138 -9.38 3.01 -10.05
C ILE A 138 -10.79 2.65 -10.57
N GLU A 139 -11.36 3.48 -11.45
CA GLU A 139 -12.68 3.24 -12.04
C GLU A 139 -12.76 1.90 -12.79
N SER A 140 -11.68 1.49 -13.48
CA SER A 140 -11.68 0.26 -14.28
C SER A 140 -11.51 -1.03 -13.48
N TYR A 141 -11.06 -0.97 -12.22
CA TYR A 141 -10.75 -2.16 -11.43
C TYR A 141 -11.59 -2.31 -10.16
N PHE A 142 -12.09 -1.21 -9.59
CA PHE A 142 -12.84 -1.24 -8.34
C PHE A 142 -14.35 -1.04 -8.52
N ASP A 143 -14.85 -1.05 -9.77
CA ASP A 143 -16.28 -0.88 -10.11
C ASP A 143 -16.95 0.25 -9.29
N LEU A 144 -16.30 1.42 -9.21
CA LEU A 144 -16.81 2.61 -8.52
C LEU A 144 -17.91 3.33 -9.30
#